data_AF-A0A7Y3EZF5-F1
#
_entry.id   AF-A0A7Y3EZF5-F1
#
_cell.length_a   1.000
_cell.length_b   1.000
_cell.length_c   1.000
_cell.angle_alpha   90.00
_cell.angle_beta   90.00
_cell.angle_gamma   90.00
#
_symmetry.space_group_name_H-M   'P 1'
#
loop_
_entity.id
_entity.type
_entity.pdbx_description
1 polymer ?
#
loop_
_entity_poly.entity_id
_entity_poly.type
_entity_poly.pdbx_seq_one_letter_code
_entity_poly.pdbx_strand_id
1 'polypeptide(L)'
;GTLLTNGVPLLAGLSIARNVMTNSLLRQSVEATTQEVKTGGGLAHNLAETGQFPRLALQMVSVGEETGQLDVMLLKVADTYDKEVRYTIDRLLAIFTPVITLVMAVMIGTIVMSVLMAIMGINELVG
;
A
#
# COMPACT_ATOMS: atom_id res chain seq x y z
N GLY A 1 6.58 -3.59 15.69
CA GLY A 1 5.30 -3.71 16.41
C GLY A 1 5.20 -5.10 16.99
N THR A 2 4.63 -6.03 16.24
CA THR A 2 4.29 -7.39 16.70
C THR A 2 5.39 -8.10 17.47
N LEU A 3 6.63 -8.13 16.96
CA LEU A 3 7.74 -8.79 17.66
C LEU A 3 8.08 -8.12 18.99
N LEU A 4 8.11 -6.79 19.03
CA LEU A 4 8.45 -6.03 20.24
C LEU A 4 7.38 -6.18 21.32
N THR A 5 6.09 -6.14 20.95
CA THR A 5 4.98 -6.37 21.89
C THR A 5 5.00 -7.78 22.48
N ASN A 6 5.61 -8.75 21.76
CA ASN A 6 5.85 -10.11 22.26
C ASN A 6 7.19 -10.25 23.00
N GLY A 7 7.84 -9.15 23.38
CA GLY A 7 9.08 -9.15 24.17
C GLY A 7 10.36 -9.41 23.38
N VAL A 8 10.30 -9.45 22.04
CA VAL A 8 11.52 -9.59 21.22
C VAL A 8 12.30 -8.27 21.24
N PRO A 9 13.61 -8.29 21.56
CA PRO A 9 14.45 -7.09 21.53
C PRO A 9 14.44 -6.41 20.16
N LEU A 10 14.49 -5.07 20.12
CA LEU A 10 14.40 -4.27 18.89
C LEU A 10 15.37 -4.74 17.80
N LEU A 11 16.66 -4.91 18.12
CA LEU A 11 17.69 -5.34 17.17
C LEU A 11 17.41 -6.72 16.56
N ALA A 12 16.92 -7.66 17.38
CA ALA A 12 16.51 -8.98 16.90
C ALA A 12 15.25 -8.86 16.01
N GLY A 13 14.29 -8.03 16.42
CA GLY A 13 13.09 -7.73 15.65
C GLY A 13 13.39 -7.13 14.28
N LEU A 14 14.31 -6.17 14.19
CA LEU A 14 14.75 -5.56 12.93
C LEU A 14 15.46 -6.58 12.02
N SER A 15 16.32 -7.44 12.58
CA SER A 15 16.98 -8.51 11.83
C SER A 15 15.98 -9.52 11.25
N ILE A 16 14.97 -9.93 12.04
CA ILE A 16 13.89 -10.82 11.58
C ILE A 16 13.08 -10.12 10.48
N ALA A 17 12.67 -8.86 10.69
CA ALA A 17 11.92 -8.09 9.71
C ALA A 17 12.67 -7.96 8.38
N ARG A 18 13.98 -7.65 8.43
CA ARG A 18 14.86 -7.58 7.26
C ARG A 18 14.88 -8.89 6.47
N ASN A 19 14.91 -10.05 7.14
CA ASN A 19 15.01 -11.35 6.48
C ASN A 19 13.75 -11.73 5.68
N VAL A 20 12.59 -11.19 6.05
CA VAL A 20 11.32 -11.43 5.34
C VAL A 20 10.99 -10.36 4.29
N MET A 21 11.76 -9.27 4.22
CA MET A 21 11.58 -8.22 3.21
C MET A 21 12.01 -8.69 1.82
N THR A 22 11.10 -8.59 0.85
CA THR A 22 11.35 -8.89 -0.56
C THR A 22 11.98 -7.72 -1.32
N ASN A 23 11.71 -6.48 -0.89
CA ASN A 23 12.26 -5.28 -1.49
C ASN A 23 13.71 -5.06 -1.03
N SER A 24 14.67 -5.16 -1.97
CA SER A 24 16.10 -5.04 -1.69
C SER A 24 16.50 -3.66 -1.15
N LEU A 25 15.85 -2.59 -1.62
CA LEU A 25 16.10 -1.22 -1.21
C LEU A 25 15.69 -1.01 0.25
N LEU A 26 14.46 -1.39 0.60
CA LEU A 26 13.96 -1.32 1.99
C LEU A 26 14.78 -2.20 2.92
N ARG A 27 15.16 -3.39 2.46
CA ARG A 27 16.01 -4.30 3.21
C ARG A 27 17.37 -3.67 3.53
N GLN A 28 17.98 -2.97 2.58
CA GLN A 28 19.24 -2.26 2.79
C GLN A 28 19.07 -1.05 3.73
N SER A 29 17.97 -0.31 3.61
CA SER A 29 17.63 0.79 4.52
C SER A 29 17.48 0.33 5.97
N VAL A 30 16.77 -0.78 6.19
CA VAL A 30 16.61 -1.38 7.52
C VAL A 30 17.93 -1.96 8.03
N GLU A 31 18.74 -2.57 7.18
CA GLU A 31 20.07 -3.06 7.57
C GLU A 31 20.97 -1.91 8.05
N ALA A 32 21.10 -0.85 7.26
CA ALA A 32 21.89 0.33 7.61
C ALA A 32 21.41 0.93 8.95
N THR A 33 20.10 1.11 9.08
CA THR A 33 19.49 1.60 10.32
C THR A 33 19.77 0.67 11.51
N THR A 34 19.73 -0.65 11.30
CA THR A 34 19.99 -1.63 12.36
C THR A 34 21.43 -1.53 12.87
N GLN A 35 22.40 -1.20 12.02
CA GLN A 35 23.78 -1.01 12.45
C GLN A 35 23.97 0.29 13.24
N GLU A 36 23.33 1.39 12.81
CA GLU A 36 23.39 2.65 13.55
C GLU A 36 22.65 2.59 14.89
N VAL A 37 21.56 1.83 14.99
CA VAL A 37 20.87 1.62 16.27
C VAL A 37 21.72 0.79 17.24
N LYS A 38 22.58 -0.12 16.75
CA LYS A 38 23.52 -0.88 17.61
C LYS A 38 24.59 0.01 18.23
N THR A 39 25.01 1.07 17.54
CA THR A 39 26.01 2.02 18.04
C THR A 39 25.39 3.10 18.94
N GLY A 40 24.06 3.06 19.16
CA GLY A 40 23.34 3.96 20.04
C GLY A 40 22.57 5.07 19.32
N GLY A 41 22.49 5.05 18.00
CA GLY A 41 21.68 5.98 17.22
C GLY A 41 20.17 5.73 17.37
N GLY A 42 19.36 6.78 17.19
CA GLY A 42 17.90 6.69 17.23
C GLY A 42 17.31 6.09 15.97
N LEU A 43 16.33 5.20 16.11
CA LEU A 43 15.63 4.52 15.03
C LEU A 43 14.92 5.49 14.08
N ALA A 44 14.19 6.48 14.59
CA ALA A 44 13.44 7.44 13.79
C ALA A 44 14.37 8.28 12.91
N HIS A 45 15.47 8.78 13.50
CA HIS A 45 16.46 9.58 12.80
C HIS A 45 17.14 8.78 11.69
N ASN A 46 17.64 7.59 12.01
CA ASN A 46 18.33 6.72 11.05
C ASN A 46 17.40 6.25 9.93
N LEU A 47 16.14 5.92 10.22
CA LEU A 47 15.15 5.61 9.18
C LEU A 47 14.89 6.81 8.27
N ALA A 48 14.89 8.03 8.82
CA ALA A 48 14.65 9.25 8.05
C ALA A 48 15.77 9.52 7.04
N GLU A 49 17.03 9.27 7.41
CA GLU A 49 18.18 9.45 6.51
C GLU A 49 18.12 8.56 5.27
N THR A 50 17.44 7.41 5.34
CA THR A 50 17.29 6.50 4.19
C THR A 50 16.36 7.04 3.10
N GLY A 51 15.49 8.01 3.44
CA GLY A 51 14.51 8.59 2.52
C GLY A 51 13.41 7.64 2.04
N GLN A 52 13.34 6.41 2.55
CA GLN A 52 12.37 5.40 2.09
C GLN A 52 11.07 5.39 2.90
N PHE A 53 11.08 6.00 4.08
CA PHE A 53 9.96 5.93 5.01
C PHE A 53 9.15 7.23 4.99
N PRO A 54 7.82 7.13 4.94
CA PRO A 54 6.96 8.30 4.94
C PRO A 54 7.03 9.06 6.27
N ARG A 55 6.82 10.38 6.20
CA ARG A 55 6.96 11.31 7.34
C ARG A 55 6.10 10.93 8.55
N LEU A 56 4.88 10.45 8.32
CA LEU A 56 3.99 10.03 9.39
C LEU A 56 4.56 8.83 10.16
N ALA A 57 5.09 7.81 9.46
CA ALA A 57 5.74 6.68 10.09
C ALA A 57 6.93 7.13 10.95
N LEU A 58 7.80 7.98 10.38
CA LEU A 58 8.97 8.52 11.09
C LEU A 58 8.57 9.29 12.36
N GLN A 59 7.53 10.11 12.29
CA GLN A 59 7.04 10.88 13.44
C GLN A 59 6.50 9.96 14.54
N MET A 60 5.76 8.92 14.19
CA MET A 60 5.23 7.97 15.18
C MET A 60 6.35 7.15 15.82
N VAL A 61 7.36 6.77 15.05
CA VAL A 61 8.57 6.12 15.59
C VAL A 61 9.30 7.06 16.54
N SER A 62 9.48 8.34 16.19
CA SER A 62 10.12 9.35 17.06
C SER A 62 9.39 9.48 18.39
N VAL A 63 8.06 9.63 18.35
CA VAL A 63 7.24 9.69 19.57
C VAL A 63 7.37 8.39 20.37
N GLY A 64 7.39 7.24 19.71
CA GLY A 64 7.59 5.94 20.35
C GLY A 64 8.95 5.81 21.05
N GLU A 65 10.01 6.34 20.45
CA GLU A 65 11.34 6.38 21.07
C GLU A 65 11.40 7.33 22.25
N GLU A 66 10.87 8.55 22.11
CA GLU A 66 10.87 9.57 23.18
C GLU A 66 10.04 9.15 24.40
N THR A 67 8.94 8.43 24.17
CA THR A 67 8.03 7.98 25.24
C THR A 67 8.32 6.57 25.73
N GLY A 68 9.27 5.86 25.11
CA GLY A 68 9.56 4.44 25.39
C GLY A 68 8.44 3.47 24.97
N GLN A 69 7.48 3.93 24.14
CA GLN A 69 6.33 3.14 23.67
C GLN A 69 6.47 2.74 22.19
N LEU A 70 7.68 2.36 21.79
CA LEU A 70 8.02 2.06 20.41
C LEU A 70 7.22 0.87 19.85
N ASP A 71 6.95 -0.13 20.68
CA ASP A 71 6.13 -1.30 20.35
C ASP A 71 4.71 -0.90 19.92
N VAL A 72 4.04 -0.06 20.72
CA VAL A 72 2.69 0.46 20.47
C VAL A 72 2.69 1.36 19.24
N MET A 73 3.65 2.28 19.12
CA MET A 73 3.68 3.20 17.98
C MET A 73 3.95 2.48 16.66
N LEU A 74 4.83 1.47 16.64
CA LEU A 74 5.06 0.66 15.44
C LEU A 74 3.82 -0.16 15.04
N LEU A 75 3.00 -0.64 15.98
CA LEU A 75 1.70 -1.26 15.67
C LEU A 75 0.74 -0.25 15.06
N LYS A 76 0.69 0.96 15.62
CA LYS A 76 -0.18 2.02 15.09
C LYS A 76 0.23 2.49 13.70
N VAL A 77 1.54 2.52 13.41
CA VAL A 77 2.04 2.71 12.05
C VAL A 77 1.53 1.61 11.12
N ALA A 78 1.70 0.33 11.50
CA ALA A 78 1.21 -0.79 10.69
C ALA A 78 -0.30 -0.68 10.41
N ASP A 79 -1.13 -0.45 11.44
CA ASP A 79 -2.58 -0.29 11.31
C ASP A 79 -2.97 0.89 10.40
N THR A 80 -2.25 2.01 10.49
CA THR A 80 -2.51 3.19 9.66
C THR A 80 -2.21 2.90 8.19
N TYR A 81 -1.06 2.29 7.88
CA TYR A 81 -0.69 1.97 6.50
C TYR A 81 -1.53 0.84 5.90
N ASP A 82 -1.90 -0.18 6.69
CA ASP A 82 -2.82 -1.23 6.23
C ASP A 82 -4.20 -0.66 5.87
N LYS A 83 -4.70 0.29 6.67
CA LYS A 83 -5.95 1.02 6.34
C LYS A 83 -5.79 1.86 5.08
N GLU A 84 -4.69 2.59 4.93
CA GLU A 84 -4.43 3.42 3.74
C GLU A 84 -4.36 2.59 2.47
N VAL A 85 -3.67 1.44 2.50
CA VAL A 85 -3.63 0.48 1.39
C VAL A 85 -5.03 -0.03 1.07
N ARG A 86 -5.81 -0.41 2.08
CA ARG A 86 -7.18 -0.90 1.88
C ARG A 86 -8.09 0.15 1.27
N TYR A 87 -8.05 1.38 1.77
CA TYR A 87 -8.80 2.49 1.18
C TYR A 87 -8.39 2.78 -0.26
N THR A 88 -7.10 2.67 -0.57
CA THR A 88 -6.60 2.83 -1.93
C THR A 88 -7.16 1.76 -2.85
N ILE A 89 -7.15 0.49 -2.44
CA ILE A 89 -7.74 -0.62 -3.18
C ILE A 89 -9.25 -0.40 -3.39
N ASP A 90 -10.00 -0.07 -2.34
CA ASP A 90 -11.43 0.14 -2.42
C ASP A 90 -11.77 1.29 -3.39
N ARG A 91 -10.99 2.38 -3.35
CA ARG A 91 -11.16 3.51 -4.25
C ARG A 91 -10.83 3.16 -5.70
N LEU A 92 -9.79 2.35 -5.93
CA LEU A 92 -9.48 1.83 -7.26
C LEU A 92 -10.66 1.01 -7.79
N LEU A 93 -11.16 0.04 -7.01
CA LEU A 93 -12.30 -0.80 -7.38
C LEU A 93 -13.58 0.01 -7.65
N ALA A 94 -13.83 1.06 -6.85
CA ALA A 94 -14.95 1.97 -7.03
C ALA A 94 -14.90 2.70 -8.38
N ILE A 95 -13.71 3.02 -8.89
CA ILE A 95 -13.52 3.65 -10.21
C ILE A 95 -13.53 2.59 -11.33
N PHE A 96 -13.04 1.38 -11.09
CA PHE A 96 -13.08 0.31 -12.09
C PHE A 96 -14.51 -0.08 -12.49
N THR A 97 -15.43 -0.12 -11.52
CA THR A 97 -16.84 -0.47 -11.77
C THR A 97 -17.50 0.40 -12.86
N PRO A 98 -17.55 1.74 -12.76
CA PRO A 98 -18.17 2.59 -13.79
C PRO A 98 -17.43 2.53 -15.13
N VAL A 99 -16.11 2.34 -15.14
CA VAL A 99 -15.34 2.19 -16.39
C VAL A 99 -15.78 0.94 -17.14
N ILE A 100 -15.87 -0.21 -16.46
CA ILE A 100 -16.33 -1.47 -17.06
C ILE A 100 -17.78 -1.32 -17.55
N THR A 101 -18.65 -0.71 -16.75
CA THR A 101 -20.06 -0.49 -17.13
C THR A 101 -20.19 0.39 -18.38
N LEU A 102 -19.40 1.47 -18.49
CA LEU A 102 -19.42 2.34 -19.68
C LEU A 102 -18.96 1.59 -20.93
N VAL A 103 -17.88 0.80 -20.81
CA VAL A 103 -17.39 -0.04 -21.92
C VAL A 103 -18.45 -1.05 -22.35
N MET A 104 -19.12 -1.71 -21.40
CA MET A 104 -20.24 -2.62 -21.71
C MET A 104 -21.39 -1.88 -22.39
N ALA A 105 -21.76 -0.69 -21.92
CA ALA A 105 -22.85 0.09 -22.50
C ALA A 105 -22.55 0.47 -23.96
N VAL A 106 -21.32 0.91 -24.27
CA VAL A 106 -20.89 1.22 -25.65
C VAL A 106 -20.89 -0.05 -26.50
N MET A 107 -20.31 -1.14 -26.01
CA MET A 107 -20.25 -2.41 -26.73
C MET A 107 -21.66 -2.91 -27.09
N ILE A 108 -22.55 -2.99 -26.11
CA ILE A 108 -23.95 -3.41 -26.31
C ILE A 108 -24.67 -2.43 -27.25
N GLY A 109 -24.48 -1.12 -27.06
CA GLY A 109 -25.07 -0.10 -27.91
C GLY A 109 -24.69 -0.23 -29.38
N THR A 110 -23.41 -0.50 -29.68
CA THR A 110 -22.95 -0.73 -31.06
C THR A 110 -23.56 -1.99 -31.69
N ILE A 111 -23.73 -3.06 -30.92
CA ILE A 111 -24.37 -4.30 -31.38
C ILE A 111 -25.84 -4.03 -31.72
N VAL A 112 -26.59 -3.38 -30.82
CA VAL A 112 -28.01 -3.05 -31.04
C VAL A 112 -28.19 -2.17 -32.27
N MET A 113 -27.38 -1.11 -32.40
CA MET A 113 -27.42 -0.22 -33.57
C MET A 113 -27.16 -0.99 -34.88
N SER A 114 -26.19 -1.89 -34.89
CA SER A 114 -25.86 -2.70 -36.07
C SER A 114 -27.02 -3.63 -36.46
N VAL A 115 -27.67 -4.27 -35.49
CA VAL A 115 -28.83 -5.13 -35.72
C VAL A 115 -30.03 -4.33 -36.25
N LEU A 116 -30.32 -3.16 -35.67
CA LEU A 116 -31.41 -2.30 -36.13
C LEU A 116 -31.19 -1.81 -37.57
N MET A 117 -29.98 -1.36 -37.90
CA MET A 117 -29.65 -0.97 -39.27
C MET A 117 -29.83 -2.11 -40.27
N ALA A 118 -29.40 -3.33 -39.93
CA ALA A 118 -29.57 -4.50 -40.78
C ALA A 118 -31.06 -4.83 -41.05
N ILE A 119 -31.91 -4.74 -40.03
CA ILE A 119 -33.36 -4.95 -40.17
C ILE A 119 -33.99 -3.88 -41.07
N MET A 120 -33.63 -2.61 -40.86
CA MET A 120 -34.15 -1.51 -41.70
C MET A 120 -33.76 -1.70 -43.17
N GLY A 121 -32.50 -2.07 -43.44
CA GLY A 121 -32.04 -2.34 -44.81
C GLY A 121 -32.77 -3.50 -45.50
N ILE A 122 -33.13 -4.56 -44.76
CA ILE A 122 -33.96 -5.65 -45.30
C ILE A 122 -35.37 -5.16 -45.64
N ASN A 123 -35.96 -4.30 -44.80
CA ASN A 123 -37.31 -3.80 -45.02
C ASN A 123 -37.41 -2.89 -46.26
N GLU A 124 -36.37 -2.09 -46.54
CA GLU A 124 -36.29 -1.28 -47.78
C GLU A 124 -36.10 -2.13 -49.05
N LEU A 125 -35.51 -3.32 -48.94
CA LEU A 125 -35.31 -4.24 -50.07
C LEU A 125 -36.56 -5.08 -50.40
N VAL A 126 -37.45 -5.28 -49.43
CA VAL A 126 -38.66 -6.11 -49.56
C VAL A 126 -39.91 -5.26 -49.84
N GLY A 127 -39.86 -3.94 -49.59
CA GLY A 127 -40.92 -2.97 -49.86
C GLY A 127 -40.92 -2.38 -51.27
#